data_AF-R7ZVN4-F1
#
_entry.id   AF-R7ZVN4-F1
#
_cell.length_a   1.000
_cell.length_b   1.000
_cell.length_c   1.000
_cell.angle_alpha   90.00
_cell.angle_beta   90.00
_cell.angle_gamma   90.00
#
_symmetry.space_group_name_H-M   'P 1'
#
loop_
_entity.id
_entity.type
_entity.pdbx_description
1 polymer ?
#
loop_
_entity_poly.entity_id
_entity_poly.type
_entity_poly.pdbx_seq_one_letter_code
_entity_poly.pdbx_strand_id
1 'polypeptide(L)'
;MFVLPTSTKVDRVIPKNAFDNYADTKAKKLFVENVEKIKWLNKLSFDTVNLPGKEVKEIQIFEISLRKFDPIPELVKIIDKAIPYPILFVLTFEDHYQLNISVKHPNPINEDNAVIDWTFKTEWLPVGKEACQFHLKQTIDYIFQDICIQLSNTSNADRGLSLNEIVTKEQKLADLKNRIKKLESAIAKTKQFNKKVEFNLALQKLVLELQGLG
;
A
#
# COMPACT_ATOMS: atom_id res chain seq x y z
N MET A 1 8.17 14.58 7.86
CA MET A 1 7.74 13.26 8.38
C MET A 1 6.63 13.49 9.39
N PHE A 2 5.74 12.52 9.61
CA PHE A 2 4.43 12.71 10.28
C PHE A 2 4.50 13.42 11.64
N VAL A 3 3.47 14.24 11.92
CA VAL A 3 3.29 14.89 13.22
C VAL A 3 2.51 13.94 14.13
N LEU A 4 3.21 13.18 14.97
CA LEU A 4 2.63 12.21 15.91
C LEU A 4 3.07 12.49 17.35
N PRO A 5 2.26 12.12 18.36
CA PRO A 5 2.65 12.25 19.77
C PRO A 5 3.93 11.46 20.08
N THR A 6 4.73 11.97 21.02
CA THR A 6 5.97 11.31 21.46
C THR A 6 5.75 9.92 22.04
N SER A 7 4.58 9.67 22.64
CA SER A 7 4.16 8.35 23.15
C SER A 7 4.08 7.26 22.08
N THR A 8 3.95 7.65 20.80
CA THR A 8 3.91 6.70 19.68
C THR A 8 5.29 6.27 19.21
N LYS A 9 6.35 6.97 19.62
CA LYS A 9 7.72 6.78 19.11
C LYS A 9 8.31 5.45 19.60
N VAL A 10 8.79 4.63 18.66
CA VAL A 10 9.49 3.37 18.94
C VAL A 10 10.99 3.49 18.62
N ASP A 11 11.32 4.08 17.47
CA ASP A 11 12.69 4.42 17.05
C ASP A 11 13.68 3.23 17.07
N ARG A 12 13.22 2.04 16.67
CA ARG A 12 14.01 0.79 16.73
C ARG A 12 14.45 0.33 15.35
N VAL A 13 15.71 -0.10 15.22
CA VAL A 13 16.20 -0.75 13.99
C VAL A 13 15.68 -2.20 13.94
N ILE A 14 15.13 -2.60 12.79
CA ILE A 14 14.74 -3.98 12.54
C ILE A 14 15.83 -4.64 11.69
N PRO A 15 16.52 -5.68 12.21
CA PRO A 15 17.47 -6.45 11.42
C PRO A 15 16.80 -7.09 10.20
N LYS A 16 17.47 -7.09 9.03
CA LYS A 16 16.90 -7.68 7.79
C LYS A 16 16.62 -9.17 7.92
N ASN A 17 17.44 -9.88 8.69
CA ASN A 17 17.28 -11.30 8.97
C ASN A 17 16.08 -11.62 9.87
N ALA A 18 15.40 -10.61 10.44
CA ALA A 18 14.14 -10.82 11.16
C ALA A 18 13.05 -11.44 10.27
N PHE A 19 13.17 -11.30 8.95
CA PHE A 19 12.21 -11.82 7.97
C PHE A 19 12.68 -13.11 7.28
N ASP A 20 13.77 -13.72 7.74
CA ASP A 20 14.39 -14.87 7.05
C ASP A 20 13.52 -16.12 6.99
N ASN A 21 12.59 -16.30 7.94
CA ASN A 21 11.63 -17.40 7.94
C ASN A 21 10.48 -17.19 6.94
N TYR A 22 10.31 -15.96 6.45
CA TYR A 22 9.25 -15.55 5.53
C TYR A 22 9.78 -15.28 4.11
N ALA A 23 11.10 -15.37 3.91
CA ALA A 23 11.78 -15.06 2.67
C ALA A 23 12.48 -16.31 2.11
N ASP A 24 12.33 -16.57 0.82
CA ASP A 24 13.16 -17.56 0.12
C ASP A 24 14.58 -17.01 -0.15
N THR A 25 15.46 -17.83 -0.70
CA THR A 25 16.84 -17.44 -1.01
C THR A 25 16.92 -16.22 -1.94
N LYS A 26 15.96 -16.06 -2.85
CA LYS A 26 15.92 -14.94 -3.80
C LYS A 26 15.51 -13.65 -3.07
N ALA A 27 14.46 -13.70 -2.26
CA ALA A 27 14.00 -12.59 -1.45
C ALA A 27 15.07 -12.13 -0.45
N LYS A 28 15.77 -13.05 0.21
CA LYS A 28 16.90 -12.72 1.10
C LYS A 28 17.98 -11.90 0.38
N LYS A 29 18.33 -12.27 -0.86
CA LYS A 29 19.26 -11.48 -1.68
C LYS A 29 18.70 -10.09 -1.99
N LEU A 30 17.42 -9.97 -2.32
CA LEU A 30 16.77 -8.67 -2.57
C LEU A 30 16.85 -7.74 -1.35
N PHE A 31 16.67 -8.26 -0.13
CA PHE A 31 16.86 -7.50 1.11
C PHE A 31 18.29 -6.95 1.24
N VAL A 32 19.29 -7.78 0.97
CA VAL A 32 20.70 -7.38 1.08
C VAL A 32 21.06 -6.33 0.03
N GLU A 33 20.67 -6.56 -1.21
CA GLU A 33 21.06 -5.74 -2.36
C GLU A 33 20.35 -4.38 -2.42
N ASN A 34 19.10 -4.30 -1.95
CA ASN A 34 18.26 -3.13 -2.21
C ASN A 34 17.77 -2.41 -0.97
N VAL A 35 17.74 -3.06 0.20
CA VAL A 35 17.41 -2.36 1.44
C VAL A 35 18.71 -1.88 2.07
N GLU A 36 18.76 -0.61 2.43
CA GLU A 36 19.82 -0.08 3.28
C GLU A 36 19.50 -0.40 4.74
N LYS A 37 18.34 0.04 5.21
CA LYS A 37 17.93 -0.01 6.61
C LYS A 37 16.41 -0.17 6.74
N ILE A 38 15.98 -0.88 7.79
CA ILE A 38 14.58 -0.97 8.19
C ILE A 38 14.47 -0.40 9.61
N LYS A 39 13.50 0.46 9.85
CA LYS A 39 13.30 1.13 11.13
C LYS A 39 11.83 1.16 11.51
N TRP A 40 11.52 0.67 12.71
CA TRP A 40 10.23 0.86 13.33
C TRP A 40 10.18 2.26 13.94
N LEU A 41 9.45 3.16 13.29
CA LEU A 41 9.37 4.56 13.71
C LEU A 41 8.37 4.73 14.85
N ASN A 42 7.12 4.31 14.60
CA ASN A 42 6.01 4.57 15.50
C ASN A 42 5.06 3.37 15.60
N LYS A 43 4.31 3.34 16.70
CA LYS A 43 3.20 2.41 16.94
C LYS A 43 2.00 3.22 17.41
N LEU A 44 0.85 2.98 16.80
CA LEU A 44 -0.45 3.52 17.22
C LEU A 44 -1.28 2.39 17.78
N SER A 45 -1.61 2.46 19.05
CA SER A 45 -2.32 1.45 19.83
C SER A 45 -3.02 2.13 21.00
N PHE A 46 -3.87 1.40 21.72
CA PHE A 46 -4.48 1.92 22.95
C PHE A 46 -3.44 2.53 23.90
N ASP A 47 -2.34 1.84 24.18
CA ASP A 47 -1.31 2.33 25.11
C ASP A 47 -0.54 3.58 24.63
N THR A 48 -0.54 3.87 23.33
CA THR A 48 0.28 4.96 22.75
C THR A 48 -0.52 6.20 22.39
N VAL A 49 -1.80 6.05 22.04
CA VAL A 49 -2.69 7.17 21.69
C VAL A 49 -3.98 7.23 22.51
N ASN A 50 -4.22 6.27 23.41
CA ASN A 50 -5.43 6.16 24.25
C ASN A 50 -6.73 6.12 23.43
N LEU A 51 -6.72 5.44 22.28
CA LEU A 51 -7.89 5.23 21.43
C LEU A 51 -8.20 3.73 21.36
N PRO A 52 -9.47 3.32 21.51
CA PRO A 52 -9.85 1.92 21.41
C PRO A 52 -9.72 1.42 19.97
N GLY A 53 -9.48 0.12 19.82
CA GLY A 53 -9.46 -0.58 18.54
C GLY A 53 -10.28 -1.86 18.65
N LYS A 54 -11.21 -2.10 17.71
CA LYS A 54 -12.08 -3.28 17.71
C LYS A 54 -11.50 -4.39 16.84
N GLU A 55 -11.42 -4.13 15.54
CA GLU A 55 -10.83 -5.03 14.54
C GLU A 55 -9.34 -4.74 14.40
N VAL A 56 -8.99 -3.46 14.36
CA VAL A 56 -7.59 -3.00 14.31
C VAL A 56 -7.10 -2.65 15.71
N LYS A 57 -6.27 -3.50 16.30
CA LYS A 57 -5.72 -3.28 17.64
C LYS A 57 -4.55 -2.30 17.67
N GLU A 58 -3.75 -2.31 16.61
CA GLU A 58 -2.63 -1.40 16.45
C GLU A 58 -2.26 -1.19 14.97
N ILE A 59 -1.61 -0.07 14.69
CA ILE A 59 -1.01 0.28 13.38
C ILE A 59 0.46 0.57 13.63
N GLN A 60 1.34 -0.05 12.85
CA GLN A 60 2.78 0.18 12.92
C GLN A 60 3.24 1.08 11.76
N ILE A 61 4.29 1.87 11.98
CA ILE A 61 4.89 2.71 10.94
C ILE A 61 6.35 2.29 10.77
N PHE A 62 6.65 1.70 9.62
CA PHE A 62 8.00 1.23 9.29
C PHE A 62 8.59 2.09 8.18
N GLU A 63 9.80 2.59 8.40
CA GLU A 63 10.60 3.18 7.35
C GLU A 63 11.54 2.13 6.76
N ILE A 64 11.58 2.06 5.43
CA ILE A 64 12.50 1.21 4.68
C ILE A 64 13.30 2.13 3.76
N SER A 65 14.56 2.37 4.12
CA SER A 65 15.50 3.09 3.27
C SER A 65 16.01 2.15 2.19
N LEU A 66 15.83 2.54 0.93
CA LEU A 66 16.24 1.77 -0.25
C LEU A 66 17.59 2.27 -0.76
N ARG A 67 18.35 1.37 -1.39
CA ARG A 67 19.61 1.66 -2.10
C ARG A 67 19.40 2.04 -3.56
N LYS A 68 18.19 1.84 -4.09
CA LYS A 68 17.80 2.12 -5.48
C LYS A 68 16.37 2.64 -5.50
N PHE A 69 16.05 3.49 -6.47
CA PHE A 69 14.73 4.09 -6.64
C PHE A 69 13.62 3.08 -6.97
N ASP A 70 13.97 1.85 -7.35
CA ASP A 70 12.98 0.85 -7.74
C ASP A 70 12.30 0.26 -6.49
N PRO A 71 11.00 0.54 -6.26
CA PRO A 71 10.28 -0.12 -5.19
C PRO A 71 10.26 -1.62 -5.46
N ILE A 72 10.43 -2.42 -4.41
CA ILE A 72 10.37 -3.88 -4.51
C ILE A 72 9.07 -4.34 -3.86
N PRO A 73 7.93 -4.38 -4.60
CA PRO A 73 6.66 -4.86 -4.09
C PRO A 73 6.78 -6.22 -3.38
N GLU A 74 7.66 -7.09 -3.87
CA GLU A 74 7.90 -8.41 -3.28
C GLU A 74 8.46 -8.32 -1.85
N LEU A 75 9.38 -7.40 -1.59
CA LEU A 75 10.00 -7.22 -0.27
C LEU A 75 9.02 -6.64 0.76
N VAL A 76 8.28 -5.62 0.36
CA VAL A 76 7.24 -5.02 1.22
C VAL A 76 6.19 -6.06 1.57
N LYS A 77 5.74 -6.86 0.59
CA LYS A 77 4.78 -7.95 0.81
C LYS A 77 5.30 -9.00 1.80
N ILE A 78 6.59 -9.33 1.78
CA ILE A 78 7.15 -10.30 2.74
C ILE A 78 7.06 -9.77 4.17
N ILE A 79 7.48 -8.51 4.39
CA ILE A 79 7.41 -7.90 5.72
C ILE A 79 5.95 -7.79 6.17
N ASP A 80 5.06 -7.37 5.27
CA ASP A 80 3.65 -7.15 5.57
C ASP A 80 2.90 -8.45 5.91
N LYS A 81 3.27 -9.57 5.27
CA LYS A 81 2.71 -10.89 5.58
C LYS A 81 3.23 -11.48 6.89
N ALA A 82 4.47 -11.16 7.26
CA ALA A 82 5.12 -11.67 8.47
C ALA A 82 4.54 -11.07 9.78
N ILE A 83 3.76 -10.00 9.69
CA ILE A 83 3.24 -9.26 10.84
C ILE A 83 1.72 -9.17 10.69
N PRO A 84 0.92 -9.56 11.70
CA PRO A 84 -0.54 -9.60 11.59
C PRO A 84 -1.18 -8.20 11.61
N TYR A 85 -0.52 -7.21 12.22
CA TYR A 85 -1.03 -5.85 12.35
C TYR A 85 -0.81 -5.03 11.09
N PRO A 86 -1.71 -4.09 10.74
CA PRO A 86 -1.48 -3.13 9.66
C PRO A 86 -0.16 -2.37 9.82
N ILE A 87 0.57 -2.25 8.71
CA ILE A 87 1.83 -1.51 8.66
C ILE A 87 1.73 -0.44 7.58
N LEU A 88 1.92 0.82 7.97
CA LEU A 88 2.22 1.90 7.04
C LEU A 88 3.72 1.86 6.76
N PHE A 89 4.09 1.43 5.56
CA PHE A 89 5.45 1.50 5.05
C PHE A 89 5.75 2.88 4.48
N VAL A 90 6.84 3.47 4.93
CA VAL A 90 7.47 4.66 4.36
C VAL A 90 8.72 4.19 3.62
N LEU A 91 8.59 3.98 2.31
CA LEU A 91 9.76 3.67 1.47
C LEU A 91 10.49 4.98 1.18
N THR A 92 11.79 5.04 1.47
CA THR A 92 12.59 6.24 1.21
C THR A 92 13.76 5.92 0.29
N PHE A 93 14.03 6.82 -0.65
CA PHE A 93 15.21 6.78 -1.50
C PHE A 93 15.62 8.22 -1.82
N GLU A 94 16.84 8.60 -1.47
CA GLU A 94 17.34 9.97 -1.61
C GLU A 94 16.35 11.01 -1.02
N ASP A 95 15.90 11.97 -1.82
CA ASP A 95 14.95 13.03 -1.46
C ASP A 95 13.50 12.68 -1.79
N HIS A 96 13.19 11.39 -2.03
CA HIS A 96 11.86 10.91 -2.36
C HIS A 96 11.35 9.86 -1.38
N TYR A 97 10.03 9.76 -1.26
CA TYR A 97 9.36 8.73 -0.47
C TYR A 97 8.05 8.25 -1.11
N GLN A 98 7.64 7.04 -0.77
CA GLN A 98 6.36 6.45 -1.12
C GLN A 98 5.72 5.84 0.13
N LEU A 99 4.41 5.97 0.26
CA LEU A 99 3.65 5.32 1.33
C LEU A 99 2.93 4.10 0.79
N ASN A 100 2.97 2.99 1.55
CA ASN A 100 2.18 1.80 1.28
C ASN A 100 1.47 1.34 2.56
N ILE A 101 0.20 0.97 2.47
CA ILE A 101 -0.52 0.31 3.55
C ILE A 101 -1.46 -0.75 2.97
N SER A 102 -1.62 -1.87 3.66
CA SER A 102 -2.44 -2.97 3.17
C SER A 102 -3.63 -3.26 4.08
N VAL A 103 -4.74 -3.62 3.46
CA VAL A 103 -5.84 -4.34 4.10
C VAL A 103 -5.53 -5.82 3.99
N LYS A 104 -5.60 -6.50 5.12
CA LYS A 104 -5.20 -7.90 5.24
C LYS A 104 -6.01 -8.60 6.32
N HIS A 105 -6.10 -9.92 6.20
CA HIS A 105 -6.72 -10.79 7.17
C HIS A 105 -5.78 -11.95 7.54
N PRO A 106 -5.97 -12.60 8.70
CA PRO A 106 -5.20 -13.79 9.06
C PRO A 106 -5.35 -14.90 8.02
N ASN A 107 -4.26 -15.58 7.70
CA ASN A 107 -4.33 -16.71 6.79
C ASN A 107 -5.05 -17.89 7.49
N PRO A 108 -6.08 -18.48 6.86
CA PRO A 108 -6.89 -19.54 7.47
C PRO A 108 -6.13 -20.85 7.72
N ILE A 109 -4.96 -21.04 7.10
CA ILE A 109 -4.16 -22.27 7.20
C ILE A 109 -2.91 -22.04 8.05
N ASN A 110 -2.36 -20.83 8.04
CA ASN A 110 -1.13 -20.49 8.75
C ASN A 110 -1.29 -19.16 9.47
N GLU A 111 -1.73 -19.19 10.73
CA GLU A 111 -2.03 -18.01 11.54
C GLU A 111 -0.84 -17.05 11.70
N ASP A 112 0.39 -17.54 11.52
CA ASP A 112 1.62 -16.73 11.56
C ASP A 112 1.82 -15.87 10.30
N ASN A 113 0.94 -16.00 9.30
CA ASN A 113 0.99 -15.24 8.06
C ASN A 113 -0.33 -14.50 7.80
N ALA A 114 -0.23 -13.29 7.25
CA ALA A 114 -1.39 -12.56 6.74
C ALA A 114 -1.61 -12.80 5.24
N VAL A 115 -2.87 -12.72 4.81
CA VAL A 115 -3.27 -12.64 3.40
C VAL A 115 -3.60 -11.18 3.10
N ILE A 116 -2.94 -10.62 2.09
CA ILE A 116 -3.15 -9.22 1.67
C ILE A 116 -4.30 -9.17 0.67
N ASP A 117 -5.37 -8.46 1.02
CA ASP A 117 -6.54 -8.24 0.17
C ASP A 117 -6.29 -7.12 -0.85
N TRP A 118 -5.65 -6.05 -0.37
CA TRP A 118 -5.30 -4.90 -1.19
C TRP A 118 -4.17 -4.08 -0.55
N THR A 119 -3.36 -3.44 -1.40
CA THR A 119 -2.33 -2.49 -0.95
C THR A 119 -2.59 -1.14 -1.58
N PHE A 120 -2.88 -0.15 -0.74
CA PHE A 120 -2.93 1.25 -1.12
C PHE A 120 -1.52 1.81 -1.16
N LYS A 121 -1.24 2.62 -2.18
CA LYS A 121 0.07 3.24 -2.35
C LYS A 121 -0.01 4.60 -3.02
N THR A 122 0.89 5.48 -2.62
CA THR A 122 1.10 6.75 -3.32
C THR A 122 2.04 6.56 -4.50
N GLU A 123 2.10 7.55 -5.40
CA GLU A 123 3.28 7.72 -6.23
C GLU A 123 4.50 8.11 -5.37
N TRP A 124 5.69 8.09 -5.97
CA TRP A 124 6.87 8.67 -5.33
C TRP A 124 6.73 10.18 -5.23
N LEU A 125 6.95 10.73 -4.04
CA LEU A 125 6.78 12.14 -3.73
C LEU A 125 8.07 12.70 -3.14
N PRO A 126 8.42 13.97 -3.44
CA PRO A 126 9.57 14.60 -2.82
C PRO A 126 9.35 14.78 -1.32
N VAL A 127 10.42 14.63 -0.54
CA VAL A 127 10.41 14.87 0.91
C VAL A 127 9.97 16.31 1.17
N GLY A 128 8.99 16.47 2.08
CA GLY A 128 8.40 17.77 2.43
C GLY A 128 7.04 18.02 1.81
N LYS A 129 6.69 17.33 0.71
CA LYS A 129 5.29 17.22 0.30
C LYS A 129 4.58 16.30 1.27
N GLU A 130 3.37 16.65 1.70
CA GLU A 130 2.58 15.82 2.61
C GLU A 130 1.67 14.89 1.80
N ALA A 131 1.72 13.60 2.13
CA ALA A 131 0.91 12.57 1.45
C ALA A 131 -0.19 12.00 2.34
N CYS A 132 -0.02 12.09 3.66
CA CYS A 132 -0.97 11.55 4.63
C CYS A 132 -0.84 12.32 5.95
N GLN A 133 -2.00 12.65 6.53
CA GLN A 133 -2.16 13.26 7.84
C GLN A 133 -2.83 12.28 8.80
N PHE A 134 -2.34 12.23 10.05
CA PHE A 134 -2.89 11.35 11.07
C PHE A 134 -3.97 12.07 11.88
N HIS A 135 -5.23 11.75 11.61
CA HIS A 135 -6.35 12.22 12.43
C HIS A 135 -6.56 11.30 13.64
N LEU A 136 -5.79 11.54 14.71
CA LEU A 136 -5.86 10.76 15.96
C LEU A 136 -7.12 11.11 16.79
N LYS A 137 -8.30 10.89 16.21
CA LYS A 137 -9.62 11.12 16.82
C LYS A 137 -10.46 9.87 16.58
N GLN A 138 -11.28 9.49 17.57
CA GLN A 138 -12.18 8.32 17.55
C GLN A 138 -11.53 6.97 17.95
N THR A 139 -11.13 6.15 16.98
CA THR A 139 -10.68 4.76 17.20
C THR A 139 -9.50 4.43 16.31
N ILE A 140 -8.77 3.36 16.63
CA ILE A 140 -7.68 2.85 15.79
C ILE A 140 -8.23 2.35 14.44
N ASP A 141 -9.41 1.72 14.42
CA ASP A 141 -10.09 1.28 13.20
C ASP A 141 -10.36 2.47 12.26
N TYR A 142 -10.84 3.59 12.80
CA TYR A 142 -11.10 4.80 12.04
C TYR A 142 -9.82 5.37 11.45
N ILE A 143 -8.74 5.44 12.25
CA ILE A 143 -7.43 5.94 11.77
C ILE A 143 -6.93 5.06 10.62
N PHE A 144 -7.03 3.74 10.75
CA PHE A 144 -6.61 2.82 9.69
C PHE A 144 -7.40 3.05 8.39
N GLN A 145 -8.72 3.15 8.49
CA GLN A 145 -9.59 3.42 7.35
C GLN A 145 -9.28 4.79 6.72
N ASP A 146 -9.09 5.83 7.52
CA ASP A 146 -8.78 7.17 7.04
C ASP A 146 -7.44 7.21 6.30
N ILE A 147 -6.40 6.52 6.78
CA ILE A 147 -5.13 6.38 6.04
C ILE A 147 -5.36 5.67 4.71
N CYS A 148 -6.13 4.58 4.67
CA CYS A 148 -6.44 3.87 3.43
C CYS A 148 -7.14 4.78 2.41
N ILE A 149 -8.10 5.61 2.87
CA ILE A 149 -8.81 6.58 2.03
C ILE A 149 -7.87 7.68 1.52
N GLN A 150 -6.97 8.19 2.37
CA GLN A 150 -6.01 9.22 1.96
C GLN A 150 -5.01 8.70 0.91
N LEU A 151 -4.68 7.40 0.95
CA LEU A 151 -3.76 6.75 0.01
C LEU A 151 -4.45 6.18 -1.23
N SER A 152 -5.79 6.17 -1.28
CA SER A 152 -6.55 5.67 -2.42
C SER A 152 -6.76 6.77 -3.47
N ASN A 153 -7.10 6.39 -4.71
CA ASN A 153 -7.29 7.35 -5.83
C ASN A 153 -8.66 8.04 -5.76
N THR A 154 -9.11 8.33 -4.55
CA THR A 154 -10.52 8.36 -4.19
C THR A 154 -10.97 9.81 -3.94
N SER A 155 -12.21 10.13 -4.34
CA SER A 155 -12.76 11.48 -4.20
C SER A 155 -13.33 11.70 -2.79
N ASN A 156 -13.57 12.96 -2.39
CA ASN A 156 -14.15 13.28 -1.08
C ASN A 156 -15.51 12.59 -0.80
N ALA A 157 -16.22 12.13 -1.83
CA ALA A 157 -17.51 11.43 -1.72
C ALA A 157 -17.40 10.04 -1.07
N ASP A 158 -16.21 9.44 -1.07
CA ASP A 158 -16.01 8.06 -0.62
C ASP A 158 -15.67 7.95 0.88
N ARG A 159 -15.60 9.08 1.62
CA ARG A 159 -15.37 9.10 3.08
C ARG A 159 -16.47 8.39 3.89
N GLY A 160 -17.61 8.12 3.28
CA GLY A 160 -18.71 7.34 3.86
C GLY A 160 -18.69 5.84 3.54
N LEU A 161 -17.79 5.38 2.66
CA LEU A 161 -17.69 3.98 2.28
C LEU A 161 -16.97 3.16 3.35
N SER A 162 -17.40 1.92 3.53
CA SER A 162 -16.67 0.93 4.34
C SER A 162 -15.34 0.57 3.68
N LEU A 163 -14.40 0.06 4.49
CA LEU A 163 -13.09 -0.37 4.01
C LEU A 163 -13.18 -1.41 2.88
N ASN A 164 -14.11 -2.36 2.97
CA ASN A 164 -14.33 -3.38 1.94
C ASN A 164 -14.85 -2.80 0.62
N GLU A 165 -15.72 -1.78 0.69
CA GLU A 165 -16.21 -1.09 -0.50
C GLU A 165 -15.09 -0.31 -1.19
N ILE A 166 -14.22 0.36 -0.42
CA ILE A 166 -13.04 1.05 -0.95
C ILE A 166 -12.08 0.06 -1.61
N VAL A 167 -11.80 -1.08 -0.96
CA VAL A 167 -10.96 -2.15 -1.53
C VAL A 167 -11.55 -2.66 -2.84
N THR A 168 -12.86 -2.94 -2.87
CA THR A 168 -13.55 -3.42 -4.08
C THR A 168 -13.47 -2.39 -5.22
N LYS A 169 -13.62 -1.11 -4.90
CA LYS A 169 -13.51 0.00 -5.86
C LYS A 169 -12.09 0.08 -6.45
N GLU A 170 -11.06 0.06 -5.61
CA GLU A 170 -9.67 0.11 -6.07
C GLU A 170 -9.26 -1.12 -6.89
N GLN A 171 -9.73 -2.32 -6.51
CA GLN A 171 -9.51 -3.54 -7.30
C GLN A 171 -10.10 -3.40 -8.71
N LYS A 172 -11.36 -2.93 -8.82
CA LYS A 172 -12.01 -2.67 -10.12
C LYS A 172 -11.26 -1.63 -10.94
N LEU A 173 -10.82 -0.53 -10.32
CA LEU A 173 -10.03 0.51 -10.98
C LEU A 173 -8.72 -0.04 -11.54
N ALA A 174 -8.00 -0.86 -10.76
CA ALA A 174 -6.75 -1.47 -11.21
C ALA A 174 -6.96 -2.48 -12.33
N ASP A 175 -8.02 -3.29 -12.26
CA ASP A 175 -8.37 -4.24 -13.32
C ASP A 175 -8.69 -3.52 -14.64
N LEU A 176 -9.46 -2.42 -14.58
CA LEU A 176 -9.74 -1.59 -15.74
C LEU A 176 -8.47 -0.97 -16.32
N LYS A 177 -7.62 -0.35 -15.50
CA LYS A 177 -6.32 0.21 -15.93
C LYS A 177 -5.44 -0.86 -16.59
N ASN A 178 -5.40 -2.07 -16.04
CA ASN A 178 -4.64 -3.19 -16.61
C ASN A 178 -5.21 -3.64 -17.96
N ARG A 179 -6.54 -3.74 -18.09
CA ARG A 179 -7.20 -4.09 -19.36
C ARG A 179 -6.97 -3.02 -20.43
N ILE A 180 -7.05 -1.75 -20.07
CA ILE A 180 -6.71 -0.60 -20.93
C ILE A 180 -5.27 -0.72 -21.44
N LYS A 181 -4.29 -0.87 -20.54
CA LYS A 181 -2.88 -1.02 -20.91
C LYS A 181 -2.62 -2.20 -21.85
N LYS A 182 -3.30 -3.34 -21.62
CA LYS A 182 -3.22 -4.51 -22.50
C LYS A 182 -3.77 -4.20 -23.89
N LEU A 183 -4.91 -3.52 -23.99
CA LEU A 183 -5.50 -3.11 -25.27
C LEU A 183 -4.63 -2.10 -26.00
N GLU A 184 -4.10 -1.08 -25.32
CA GLU A 184 -3.18 -0.11 -25.93
C GLU A 184 -1.95 -0.80 -26.53
N SER A 185 -1.36 -1.76 -25.80
CA SER A 185 -0.25 -2.57 -26.33
C SER A 185 -0.67 -3.43 -27.52
N ALA A 186 -1.87 -4.02 -27.48
CA ALA A 186 -2.40 -4.82 -28.59
C ALA A 186 -2.65 -3.96 -29.84
N ILE A 187 -3.21 -2.75 -29.68
CA ILE A 187 -3.42 -1.77 -30.75
C ILE A 187 -2.09 -1.38 -31.39
N ALA A 188 -1.07 -1.07 -30.58
CA ALA A 188 0.25 -0.69 -31.07
C ALA A 188 0.92 -1.81 -31.90
N LYS A 189 0.67 -3.08 -31.54
CA LYS A 189 1.23 -4.26 -32.22
C LYS A 189 0.42 -4.70 -33.45
N THR A 190 -0.79 -4.19 -33.65
CA THR A 190 -1.71 -4.66 -34.70
C THR A 190 -1.55 -3.89 -36.00
N LYS A 191 -1.24 -4.61 -37.09
CA LYS A 191 -1.12 -4.06 -38.45
C LYS A 191 -2.45 -4.06 -39.21
N GLN A 192 -3.34 -5.02 -38.95
CA GLN A 192 -4.62 -5.15 -39.65
C GLN A 192 -5.59 -4.03 -39.20
N PHE A 193 -6.04 -3.21 -40.14
CA PHE A 193 -6.90 -2.06 -39.88
C PHE A 193 -8.19 -2.44 -39.14
N ASN A 194 -8.93 -3.45 -39.61
CA ASN A 194 -10.20 -3.86 -39.02
C ASN A 194 -10.07 -4.27 -37.55
N LYS A 195 -9.05 -5.08 -37.20
CA LYS A 195 -8.77 -5.46 -35.81
C LYS A 195 -8.36 -4.27 -34.95
N LYS A 196 -7.63 -3.30 -35.54
CA LYS A 196 -7.26 -2.07 -34.84
C LYS A 196 -8.50 -1.23 -34.52
N VAL A 197 -9.49 -1.16 -35.42
CA VAL A 197 -10.76 -0.47 -35.17
C VAL A 197 -11.53 -1.15 -34.01
N GLU A 198 -11.65 -2.48 -34.03
CA GLU A 198 -12.30 -3.24 -32.95
C GLU A 198 -11.66 -2.98 -31.58
N PHE A 199 -10.32 -3.03 -31.50
CA PHE A 199 -9.62 -2.76 -30.24
C PHE A 199 -9.78 -1.32 -29.77
N ASN A 200 -9.84 -0.33 -30.68
CA ASN A 200 -10.10 1.06 -30.30
C ASN A 200 -11.51 1.25 -29.74
N LEU A 201 -12.52 0.58 -30.31
CA LEU A 201 -13.89 0.62 -29.77
C LEU A 201 -13.96 0.00 -28.37
N ALA A 202 -13.27 -1.13 -28.15
CA ALA A 202 -13.17 -1.74 -26.82
C ALA A 202 -12.43 -0.84 -25.82
N LEU A 203 -11.35 -0.19 -26.25
CA LEU A 203 -10.60 0.78 -25.44
C LEU A 203 -11.48 1.94 -25.00
N GLN A 204 -12.24 2.56 -25.91
CA GLN A 204 -13.15 3.66 -25.59
C GLN A 204 -14.18 3.27 -24.52
N LYS A 205 -14.77 2.07 -24.62
CA LYS A 205 -15.71 1.57 -23.61
C LYS A 205 -15.08 1.49 -22.22
N LEU A 206 -13.86 0.94 -22.13
CA LEU A 206 -13.17 0.82 -20.84
C LEU A 206 -12.73 2.17 -20.27
N VAL A 207 -12.34 3.12 -21.13
CA VAL A 207 -12.00 4.48 -20.69
C VAL A 207 -13.23 5.21 -20.13
N LEU A 208 -14.39 5.06 -20.76
CA LEU A 208 -15.65 5.61 -20.24
C LEU A 208 -16.05 4.98 -18.90
N GLU A 209 -15.90 3.67 -18.76
CA GLU A 209 -16.15 2.96 -17.50
C GLU A 209 -15.20 3.45 -16.39
N LEU A 210 -13.92 3.63 -16.70
CA LEU A 210 -12.93 4.17 -15.77
C LEU A 210 -13.28 5.59 -15.32
N GLN A 211 -13.74 6.44 -16.24
CA GLN A 211 -14.16 7.81 -15.93
C GLN A 211 -15.42 7.87 -15.05
N GLY A 212 -16.31 6.87 -15.14
CA GLY A 212 -17.50 6.79 -14.28
C GLY A 212 -17.21 6.31 -12.85
N LEU A 213 -16.01 5.76 -12.60
CA LEU A 213 -15.60 5.23 -11.29
C LEU A 213 -14.71 6.19 -10.48
N GLY A 214 -14.09 7.17 -11.14
CA GLY A 214 -13.26 8.22 -10.50
C GLY A 214 -14.09 9.41 -10.07
#